data_AF-X1V495-F1
#
_entry.id   AF-X1V495-F1
#
_cell.length_a   1.000
_cell.length_b   1.000
_cell.length_c   1.000
_cell.angle_alpha   90.00
_cell.angle_beta   90.00
_cell.angle_gamma   90.00
#
_symmetry.space_group_name_H-M   'P 1'
#
loop_
_entity.id
_entity.type
_entity.pdbx_description
1 polymer ?
#
loop_
_entity_poly.entity_id
_entity_poly.type
_entity_poly.pdbx_seq_one_letter_code
_entity_poly.pdbx_strand_id
1 'polypeptide(L)'
;MKRCLLLGLVIVFVTMTFGLCACGPATVTFSDPDLEAAIREAIDKPENPILASDVEALTSLFLEGRDITDLTGLDKCSNLTKLVLTGNQISDIS
;
A
#
# COMPACT_ATOMS: atom_id res chain seq x y z
N MET A 1 19.59 0.32 -61.18
CA MET A 1 20.01 1.75 -61.10
C MET A 1 18.72 2.53 -60.84
N LYS A 2 18.44 3.22 -59.73
CA LYS A 2 19.23 4.04 -58.80
C LYS A 2 18.46 4.01 -57.46
N ARG A 3 19.08 3.56 -56.37
CA ARG A 3 19.43 4.38 -55.19
C ARG A 3 18.30 5.35 -54.78
N CYS A 4 17.48 4.98 -53.79
CA CYS A 4 17.03 5.96 -52.81
C CYS A 4 17.05 5.31 -51.43
N LEU A 5 18.20 5.49 -50.80
CA LEU A 5 18.58 5.08 -49.47
C LEU A 5 17.98 6.11 -48.49
N LEU A 6 16.69 6.01 -48.18
CA LEU A 6 16.07 6.71 -47.05
C LEU A 6 15.97 5.74 -45.88
N LEU A 7 17.16 5.42 -45.38
CA LEU A 7 17.38 4.88 -44.04
C LEU A 7 16.71 5.79 -43.00
N GLY A 8 16.14 5.16 -41.98
CA GLY A 8 16.61 5.46 -40.63
C GLY A 8 15.78 6.39 -39.75
N LEU A 9 14.44 6.44 -39.87
CA LEU A 9 13.62 7.17 -38.88
C LEU A 9 12.21 6.62 -38.64
N VAL A 10 12.02 5.31 -38.70
CA VAL A 10 10.76 4.66 -38.25
C VAL A 10 11.01 3.70 -37.07
N ILE A 11 12.26 3.58 -36.59
CA ILE A 11 12.66 2.59 -35.57
C ILE A 11 12.77 3.18 -34.15
N VAL A 12 12.58 4.49 -33.95
CA VAL A 12 12.83 5.08 -32.62
C VAL A 12 11.67 6.00 -32.23
N PHE A 13 10.88 5.51 -31.26
CA PHE A 13 9.98 6.27 -30.39
C PHE A 13 8.80 6.87 -31.16
N VAL A 14 7.61 6.29 -31.12
CA VAL A 14 6.72 6.42 -29.97
C VAL A 14 5.83 5.17 -29.96
N THR A 15 6.27 4.08 -29.32
CA THR A 15 5.27 3.41 -28.49
C THR A 15 5.02 4.42 -27.39
N MET A 16 3.97 5.23 -27.58
CA MET A 16 3.31 5.88 -26.47
C MET A 16 2.77 4.70 -25.68
N THR A 17 3.67 4.05 -24.93
CA THR A 17 3.27 3.46 -23.67
C THR A 17 2.72 4.68 -22.96
N PHE A 18 1.42 4.89 -23.14
CA PHE A 18 0.60 5.50 -22.12
C PHE A 18 1.07 4.73 -20.90
N GLY A 19 1.93 5.36 -20.12
CA GLY A 19 2.08 4.98 -18.75
C GLY A 19 0.65 5.00 -18.27
N LEU A 20 0.05 3.82 -18.15
CA LEU A 20 -0.77 3.54 -17.01
C LEU A 20 0.18 3.82 -15.85
N CYS A 21 0.32 5.11 -15.51
CA CYS A 21 0.26 5.46 -14.11
C CYS A 21 -1.05 4.80 -13.71
N ALA A 22 -0.93 3.62 -13.13
CA ALA A 22 -2.01 3.04 -12.36
C ALA A 22 -2.19 4.02 -11.21
N CYS A 23 -2.84 5.14 -11.49
CA CYS A 23 -3.46 6.03 -10.53
C CYS A 23 -4.77 5.35 -10.08
N GLY A 24 -4.71 4.04 -9.88
CA GLY A 24 -5.62 3.36 -8.99
C GLY A 24 -5.20 3.74 -7.58
N PRO A 25 -6.15 3.82 -6.64
CA PRO A 25 -5.79 4.08 -5.26
C PRO A 25 -4.82 2.98 -4.80
N ALA A 26 -3.70 3.38 -4.22
CA ALA A 26 -2.71 2.44 -3.72
C ALA A 26 -3.35 1.62 -2.59
N THR A 27 -3.54 0.33 -2.82
CA THR A 27 -4.08 -0.58 -1.82
C THR A 27 -3.00 -0.93 -0.81
N VAL A 28 -3.35 -0.95 0.46
CA VAL A 28 -2.48 -1.39 1.56
C VAL A 28 -2.90 -2.79 1.97
N THR A 29 -1.91 -3.65 2.21
CA THR A 29 -2.09 -5.02 2.70
C THR A 29 -1.33 -5.18 4.00
N PHE A 30 -1.88 -5.96 4.93
CA PHE A 30 -1.23 -6.29 6.19
C PHE A 30 -0.95 -7.79 6.23
N SER A 31 0.24 -8.18 6.67
CA SER A 31 0.62 -9.61 6.72
C SER A 31 -0.14 -10.38 7.80
N ASP A 32 -0.37 -9.73 8.94
CA ASP A 32 -1.09 -10.30 10.07
C ASP A 32 -2.61 -10.09 9.89
N PRO A 33 -3.41 -11.16 9.89
CA PRO A 33 -4.86 -11.06 9.68
C PRO A 33 -5.57 -10.36 10.83
N ASP A 34 -5.08 -10.47 12.06
CA ASP A 34 -5.66 -9.81 13.23
C ASP A 34 -5.34 -8.32 13.22
N LEU A 35 -4.14 -7.94 12.76
CA LEU A 35 -3.82 -6.54 12.45
C LEU A 35 -4.72 -6.00 11.34
N GLU A 36 -4.88 -6.71 10.22
CA GLU A 36 -5.76 -6.28 9.13
C GLU A 36 -7.19 -6.07 9.64
N ALA A 37 -7.74 -7.04 10.37
CA ALA A 37 -9.08 -6.96 10.94
C ALA A 37 -9.24 -5.75 11.87
N ALA A 38 -8.23 -5.46 12.70
CA ALA A 38 -8.26 -4.31 13.59
C ALA A 38 -8.18 -2.97 12.83
N ILE A 39 -7.38 -2.90 11.75
CA ILE A 39 -7.35 -1.71 10.88
C ILE A 39 -8.70 -1.51 10.19
N ARG A 40 -9.32 -2.59 9.68
CA ARG A 40 -10.66 -2.55 9.06
C ARG A 40 -11.72 -2.03 10.00
N GLU A 41 -11.67 -2.44 11.27
CA GLU A 41 -12.54 -1.91 12.33
C GLU A 41 -12.27 -0.42 12.56
N ALA A 42 -11.00 -0.01 12.65
CA ALA A 42 -10.62 1.39 12.91
C ALA A 42 -11.04 2.36 11.79
N ILE A 43 -11.06 1.91 10.53
CA ILE A 43 -11.45 2.72 9.37
C ILE A 43 -12.90 2.50 8.92
N ASP A 44 -13.66 1.65 9.62
CA ASP A 44 -15.05 1.26 9.29
C ASP A 44 -15.21 0.70 7.86
N LYS A 45 -14.29 -0.20 7.45
CA LYS A 45 -14.29 -0.87 6.13
C LYS A 45 -14.07 -2.38 6.24
N PRO A 46 -15.10 -3.17 6.57
CA PRO A 46 -14.95 -4.61 6.76
C PRO A 46 -14.61 -5.36 5.46
N GLU A 47 -15.17 -4.98 4.32
CA GLU A 47 -15.06 -5.75 3.07
C GLU A 47 -14.30 -5.01 1.96
N ASN A 48 -14.21 -3.68 2.03
CA ASN A 48 -13.60 -2.88 0.97
C ASN A 48 -12.06 -2.95 1.03
N PRO A 49 -11.36 -2.79 -0.11
CA PRO A 49 -9.91 -2.63 -0.09
C PRO A 49 -9.49 -1.48 0.81
N ILE A 50 -8.45 -1.71 1.62
CA ILE A 50 -7.84 -0.67 2.44
C ILE A 50 -6.98 0.17 1.51
N LEU A 51 -7.24 1.48 1.45
CA LEU A 51 -6.46 2.40 0.63
C LEU A 51 -5.43 3.13 1.49
N ALA A 52 -4.33 3.58 0.88
CA ALA A 52 -3.32 4.40 1.56
C ALA A 52 -3.95 5.64 2.22
N SER A 53 -4.90 6.29 1.54
CA SER A 53 -5.64 7.43 2.09
C SER A 53 -6.46 7.11 3.34
N ASP A 54 -6.89 5.86 3.51
CA ASP A 54 -7.68 5.46 4.68
C ASP A 54 -6.80 5.37 5.93
N VAL A 55 -5.59 4.82 5.76
CA VAL A 55 -4.65 4.62 6.86
C VAL A 55 -3.83 5.87 7.16
N GLU A 56 -3.63 6.75 6.19
CA GLU A 56 -3.04 8.08 6.40
C GLU A 56 -3.91 8.96 7.31
N ALA A 57 -5.24 8.74 7.38
CA ALA A 57 -6.11 9.50 8.27
C ALA A 57 -5.99 9.08 9.74
N LEU A 58 -5.38 7.93 10.03
CA LEU A 58 -5.26 7.39 11.39
C LEU A 58 -4.18 8.15 12.18
N THR A 59 -4.57 8.75 13.29
CA THR A 59 -3.66 9.44 14.22
C THR A 59 -3.46 8.70 15.53
N SER A 60 -4.40 7.81 15.88
CA SER A 60 -4.38 6.98 17.09
C SER A 60 -4.93 5.59 16.78
N LEU A 61 -4.25 4.55 17.26
CA LEU A 61 -4.68 3.15 17.17
C LEU A 61 -4.53 2.45 18.52
N PHE A 62 -5.58 1.73 18.92
CA PHE A 62 -5.65 0.97 20.17
C PHE A 62 -5.91 -0.50 19.83
N LEU A 63 -4.87 -1.31 19.89
CA LEU A 63 -4.84 -2.69 19.43
C LEU A 63 -4.54 -3.64 20.58
N GLU A 64 -5.11 -3.39 21.76
CA GLU A 64 -4.82 -4.18 22.97
C GLU A 64 -5.44 -5.58 22.88
N GLY A 65 -4.66 -6.61 23.22
CA GLY A 65 -5.17 -7.99 23.32
C GLY A 65 -5.73 -8.57 22.03
N ARG A 66 -5.11 -8.25 20.89
CA ARG A 66 -5.58 -8.62 19.54
C ARG A 66 -4.84 -9.82 18.95
N ASP A 67 -4.04 -10.53 19.75
CA ASP A 67 -3.21 -11.67 19.31
C ASP A 67 -2.21 -11.37 18.17
N ILE A 68 -1.95 -10.09 17.86
CA ILE A 68 -1.09 -9.66 16.74
C ILE A 68 0.34 -10.18 16.93
N THR A 69 0.93 -10.69 15.84
CA THR A 69 2.28 -11.25 15.80
C THR A 69 3.22 -10.51 14.85
N ASP A 70 2.68 -9.92 13.77
CA ASP A 70 3.43 -9.23 12.72
C ASP A 70 2.86 -7.83 12.47
N LEU A 71 3.74 -6.82 12.46
CA LEU A 71 3.40 -5.41 12.26
C LEU A 71 3.59 -4.93 10.81
N THR A 72 3.96 -5.81 9.90
CA THR A 72 4.19 -5.50 8.48
C THR A 72 2.96 -4.82 7.87
N GLY A 73 3.16 -3.65 7.27
CA GLY A 73 2.11 -2.80 6.70
C GLY A 73 1.69 -1.64 7.61
N LEU A 74 2.02 -1.67 8.91
CA LEU A 74 1.74 -0.56 9.82
C LEU A 74 2.56 0.69 9.48
N ASP A 75 3.69 0.55 8.76
CA ASP A 75 4.50 1.65 8.23
C ASP A 75 3.72 2.57 7.28
N LYS A 76 2.59 2.09 6.72
CA LYS A 76 1.70 2.90 5.88
C LYS A 76 0.82 3.86 6.68
N CYS A 77 0.68 3.68 7.99
CA CYS A 77 -0.05 4.59 8.89
C CYS A 77 0.85 5.80 9.26
N SER A 78 1.28 6.58 8.26
CA SER A 78 2.35 7.59 8.39
C SER A 78 2.04 8.74 9.35
N ASN A 79 0.75 9.03 9.60
CA ASN A 79 0.32 10.08 10.53
C ASN A 79 -0.01 9.55 11.94
N LEU A 80 0.28 8.28 12.23
CA LEU A 80 0.00 7.67 13.51
C LEU A 80 0.93 8.26 14.59
N THR A 81 0.33 8.92 15.58
CA THR A 81 1.06 9.55 16.70
C THR A 81 0.91 8.78 18.01
N LYS A 82 -0.09 7.90 18.09
CA LYS A 82 -0.38 7.09 19.26
C LYS A 82 -0.72 5.67 18.83
N LEU A 83 -0.02 4.71 19.42
CA LEU A 83 -0.19 3.29 19.16
C LEU A 83 -0.13 2.54 20.49
N VAL A 84 -1.16 1.74 20.77
CA VAL A 84 -1.20 0.85 21.94
C VAL A 84 -1.28 -0.59 21.46
N LEU A 85 -0.30 -1.40 21.84
CA LEU A 85 -0.15 -2.81 21.42
C LEU A 85 -0.08 -3.77 22.62
N THR A 86 -0.48 -3.33 23.81
CA THR A 86 -0.36 -4.12 25.04
C THR A 86 -1.15 -5.42 24.94
N GLY A 87 -0.55 -6.53 25.36
CA GLY A 87 -1.22 -7.84 25.34
C GLY A 87 -1.25 -8.54 23.98
N ASN A 88 -0.36 -8.18 23.04
CA ASN A 88 -0.14 -8.93 21.80
C ASN A 88 1.08 -9.85 21.89
N GLN A 89 1.33 -10.61 20.81
CA GLN A 89 2.39 -11.62 20.70
C GLN A 89 3.53 -11.17 19.78
N ILE A 90 3.81 -9.86 19.79
CA ILE A 90 4.81 -9.24 18.93
C ILE A 90 6.20 -9.53 19.50
N SER A 91 7.06 -10.12 18.68
CA SER A 91 8.45 -10.45 19.05
C SER A 91 9.48 -9.58 18.35
N ASP A 92 9.09 -8.90 17.27
CA ASP A 92 9.94 -8.03 16.47
C ASP A 92 9.23 -6.69 16.21
N ILE A 93 9.99 -5.61 16.34
CA ILE A 93 9.54 -4.21 16.14
C ILE A 93 10.50 -3.43 15.24
N SER A 94 11.40 -4.13 14.55
CA SER A 94 12.50 -3.52 13.77
C SER A 94 12.11 -3.06 12.38
#